data_AF-A0A159Z1H8-F1
#
_entry.id   AF-A0A159Z1H8-F1
#
_cell.length_a   1.000
_cell.length_b   1.000
_cell.length_c   1.000
_cell.angle_alpha   90.00
_cell.angle_beta   90.00
_cell.angle_gamma   90.00
#
_symmetry.space_group_name_H-M   'P 1'
#
loop_
_entity.id
_entity.type
_entity.pdbx_description
1 polymer ?
#
loop_
_entity_poly.entity_id
_entity_poly.type
_entity_poly.pdbx_seq_one_letter_code
_entity_poly.pdbx_strand_id
1 'polypeptide(L)'
;MIRQDSRPRDDGRVTRIFLGLLAGYFLLQLGLRVVLGGAFEPDEAELVLLAKGFHWAIGSQPPLYEWGQSLFFRLFGTNTFALVAHKNLWLFAAYVAMFAGLRRIVTPGAAAIGALSLIFLPNFAWEAQRSNSHTAAMATMVCATVWAFLRLDRGRMADWVVFGLVIGLGGLSKANYWLVPPALILAGLTLRDWRARLADPRLALALLLAAAICAPSYGQMLAQPQMTFSDTWEFAKGGALVPGPLWVTGLLRLGTQLAVALALPTIILGAVCVIRRRRPSTGPDEQLLLRAAAIAAVLAAVAVMLGNVGFVRGRWLMPVLLLATRR
;
A
#
# COMPACT_ATOMS: atom_id res chain seq x y z
N MET A 1 -25.69 -24.60 7.04
CA MET A 1 -24.70 -25.43 7.75
C MET A 1 -23.87 -24.49 8.63
N ILE A 2 -24.15 -24.49 9.93
CA ILE A 2 -23.62 -23.54 10.91
C ILE A 2 -22.16 -23.91 11.21
N ARG A 3 -21.21 -23.05 10.87
CA ARG A 3 -19.79 -23.22 11.22
C ARG A 3 -19.65 -22.91 12.71
N GLN A 4 -19.56 -23.94 13.56
CA GLN A 4 -19.26 -23.78 14.98
C GLN A 4 -17.90 -23.10 15.14
N ASP A 5 -17.90 -21.93 15.80
CA ASP A 5 -16.76 -21.04 16.01
C ASP A 5 -15.98 -21.49 17.27
N SER A 6 -15.33 -22.65 17.22
CA SER A 6 -14.34 -23.05 18.22
C SER A 6 -12.95 -22.58 17.78
N ARG A 7 -12.69 -21.27 17.89
CA ARG A 7 -11.34 -20.74 17.63
C ARG A 7 -10.40 -21.23 18.74
N PRO A 8 -9.32 -21.97 18.40
CA PRO A 8 -8.44 -22.55 19.40
C PRO A 8 -7.73 -21.45 20.21
N ARG A 9 -7.47 -21.71 21.50
CA ARG A 9 -6.78 -20.79 22.45
C ARG A 9 -5.43 -20.25 21.91
N ASP A 10 -4.79 -20.95 20.98
CA ASP A 10 -3.54 -20.54 20.32
C ASP A 10 -3.68 -19.31 19.41
N ASP A 11 -4.88 -19.03 18.87
CA ASP A 11 -5.12 -17.89 17.98
C ASP A 11 -4.85 -16.54 18.67
N GLY A 12 -5.22 -16.45 19.95
CA GLY A 12 -5.01 -15.25 20.76
C GLY A 12 -3.56 -15.07 21.20
N ARG A 13 -2.80 -16.16 21.34
CA ARG A 13 -1.39 -16.11 21.71
C ARG A 13 -0.53 -15.61 20.56
N VAL A 14 -0.67 -16.22 19.37
CA VAL A 14 0.09 -15.81 18.17
C VAL A 14 -0.16 -14.34 17.84
N THR A 15 -1.42 -13.91 17.93
CA THR A 15 -1.79 -12.51 17.68
C THR A 15 -1.10 -11.55 18.65
N ARG A 16 -1.11 -11.85 19.95
CA ARG A 16 -0.44 -11.01 20.96
C ARG A 16 1.06 -10.96 20.76
N ILE A 17 1.69 -12.10 20.45
CA ILE A 17 3.13 -12.17 20.18
C ILE A 17 3.48 -11.35 18.93
N PHE A 18 2.75 -11.55 17.84
CA PHE A 18 2.97 -10.82 16.59
C PHE A 18 2.84 -9.30 16.81
N LEU A 19 1.74 -8.84 17.40
CA LEU A 19 1.53 -7.41 17.66
C LEU A 19 2.54 -6.84 18.64
N GLY A 20 2.92 -7.59 19.69
CA GLY A 20 3.91 -7.17 20.67
C GLY A 20 5.31 -7.01 20.09
N LEU A 21 5.77 -8.00 19.30
CA LEU A 21 7.06 -7.94 18.61
C LEU A 21 7.08 -6.82 17.56
N LEU A 22 5.99 -6.66 16.81
CA LEU A 22 5.86 -5.61 15.82
C LEU A 22 5.89 -4.22 16.46
N ALA A 23 5.15 -4.02 17.56
CA ALA A 23 5.18 -2.77 18.32
C ALA A 23 6.58 -2.51 18.88
N GLY A 24 7.22 -3.51 19.48
CA GLY A 24 8.59 -3.40 19.98
C GLY A 24 9.59 -3.01 18.88
N TYR A 25 9.48 -3.59 17.68
CA TYR A 25 10.31 -3.23 16.53
C TYR A 25 10.15 -1.77 16.12
N PHE A 26 8.92 -1.27 15.94
CA PHE A 26 8.70 0.12 15.52
C PHE A 26 8.99 1.14 16.62
N LEU A 27 8.80 0.77 17.89
CA LEU A 27 9.24 1.59 19.03
C LEU A 27 10.77 1.66 19.10
N LEU A 28 11.48 0.57 18.81
CA LEU A 28 12.93 0.56 18.72
C LEU A 28 13.42 1.44 17.57
N GLN A 29 12.82 1.33 16.38
CA GLN A 29 13.16 2.19 15.22
C GLN A 29 12.95 3.68 15.53
N LEU A 30 11.82 4.01 16.16
CA LEU A 30 11.54 5.35 16.64
C LEU A 30 12.60 5.84 17.63
N GLY A 31 12.89 5.05 18.66
CA GLY A 31 13.89 5.38 19.68
C GLY A 31 15.28 5.57 19.10
N LEU A 32 15.73 4.65 18.23
CA LEU A 32 17.03 4.74 17.57
C LEU A 32 17.17 6.01 16.74
N ARG A 33 16.18 6.35 15.90
CA ARG A 33 16.24 7.57 15.07
C ARG A 33 16.19 8.85 15.90
N VAL A 34 15.46 8.86 17.01
CA VAL A 34 15.43 10.02 17.93
C VAL A 34 16.77 10.19 18.64
N VAL A 35 17.38 9.10 19.12
CA VAL A 35 18.67 9.14 19.84
C VAL A 35 19.83 9.45 18.91
N LEU A 36 19.89 8.82 17.74
CA LEU A 36 20.97 9.04 16.76
C LEU A 36 20.86 10.41 16.08
N GLY A 37 19.64 10.99 16.04
CA GLY A 37 19.38 12.26 15.36
C GLY A 37 19.77 12.21 13.88
N GLY A 38 20.45 13.26 13.42
CA GLY A 38 20.94 13.40 12.05
C GLY A 38 20.13 14.39 11.22
N ALA A 39 20.62 14.65 10.00
CA ALA A 39 19.91 15.51 9.05
C ALA A 39 18.58 14.89 8.62
N PHE A 40 17.64 15.77 8.26
CA PHE A 40 16.41 15.37 7.61
C PHE A 40 16.72 14.90 6.20
N GLU A 41 16.12 13.78 5.84
CA GLU A 41 16.08 13.35 4.45
C GLU A 41 15.27 14.37 3.62
N PRO A 42 15.49 14.46 2.30
CA PRO A 42 14.84 15.47 1.48
C PRO A 42 13.31 15.51 1.61
N ASP A 43 12.65 14.34 1.75
CA ASP A 43 11.21 14.26 1.95
C ASP A 43 10.77 14.70 3.36
N GLU A 44 11.58 14.43 4.38
CA GLU A 44 11.34 14.90 5.75
C GLU A 44 11.48 16.43 5.85
N ALA A 45 12.48 17.00 5.16
CA ALA A 45 12.70 18.44 5.10
C ALA A 45 11.55 19.15 4.35
N GLU A 46 11.08 18.58 3.25
CA GLU A 46 9.91 19.08 2.52
C GLU A 46 8.67 19.10 3.42
N LEU A 47 8.42 18.04 4.21
CA LEU A 47 7.28 17.98 5.12
C LEU A 47 7.31 19.06 6.20
N VAL A 48 8.49 19.45 6.70
CA VAL A 48 8.61 20.57 7.64
C VAL A 48 8.10 21.89 7.03
N LEU A 49 8.22 22.04 5.71
CA LEU A 49 7.73 23.21 4.98
C LEU A 49 6.24 23.11 4.64
N LEU A 50 5.78 21.93 4.19
CA LEU A 50 4.43 21.72 3.65
C LEU A 50 3.38 21.37 4.72
N ALA A 51 3.72 20.57 5.73
CA ALA A 51 2.77 20.04 6.71
C ALA A 51 2.46 21.05 7.84
N LYS A 52 2.03 22.26 7.49
CA LYS A 52 1.68 23.34 8.43
C LYS A 52 0.16 23.46 8.69
N GLY A 53 -0.65 22.66 8.01
CA GLY A 53 -2.10 22.73 8.09
C GLY A 53 -2.81 21.70 7.23
N PHE A 54 -4.12 21.66 7.36
CA PHE A 54 -4.99 20.74 6.62
C PHE A 54 -5.42 21.39 5.29
N HIS A 55 -4.57 21.26 4.28
CA HIS A 55 -4.85 21.74 2.93
C HIS A 55 -5.41 20.60 2.08
N TRP A 56 -6.40 20.88 1.22
CA TRP A 56 -6.94 19.85 0.32
C TRP A 56 -5.99 19.55 -0.84
N ALA A 57 -5.10 20.47 -1.19
CA ALA A 57 -3.99 20.23 -2.10
C ALA A 57 -2.77 21.05 -1.66
N ILE A 58 -1.61 20.42 -1.56
CA ILE A 58 -0.33 21.09 -1.27
C ILE A 58 0.82 20.23 -1.79
N GLY A 59 1.81 20.86 -2.43
CA GLY A 59 2.89 20.13 -3.08
C GLY A 59 2.39 19.22 -4.22
N SER A 60 3.22 18.26 -4.61
CA SER A 60 2.98 17.37 -5.76
C SER A 60 2.27 16.07 -5.43
N GLN A 61 1.86 15.88 -4.18
CA GLN A 61 1.28 14.64 -3.67
C GLN A 61 -0.11 14.88 -3.06
N PRO A 62 -0.99 13.88 -3.05
CA PRO A 62 -2.25 13.94 -2.33
C PRO A 62 -2.05 14.06 -0.80
N PRO A 63 -2.97 14.72 -0.07
CA PRO A 63 -2.67 15.38 1.20
C PRO A 63 -2.73 14.48 2.46
N LEU A 64 -3.06 13.19 2.35
CA LEU A 64 -3.34 12.35 3.53
C LEU A 64 -2.14 12.27 4.47
N TYR A 65 -0.93 12.18 3.92
CA TYR A 65 0.27 12.11 4.74
C TYR A 65 0.50 13.44 5.47
N GLU A 66 0.35 14.56 4.78
CA GLU A 66 0.53 15.91 5.33
C GLU A 66 -0.50 16.23 6.40
N TRP A 67 -1.74 15.76 6.27
CA TRP A 67 -2.75 15.91 7.31
C TRP A 67 -2.32 15.21 8.60
N GLY A 68 -1.87 13.96 8.50
CA GLY A 68 -1.33 13.22 9.63
C GLY A 68 -0.09 13.90 10.21
N GLN A 69 0.84 14.33 9.36
CA GLN A 69 2.06 15.00 9.79
C GLN A 69 1.78 16.35 10.47
N SER A 70 0.83 17.12 9.95
CA SER A 70 0.38 18.39 10.53
C SER A 70 -0.20 18.18 11.93
N LEU A 71 -0.95 17.09 12.13
CA LEU A 71 -1.44 16.73 13.46
C LEU A 71 -0.28 16.40 14.42
N PHE A 72 0.69 15.60 13.98
CA PHE A 72 1.85 15.26 14.81
C PHE A 72 2.70 16.48 15.16
N PHE A 73 2.92 17.41 14.21
CA PHE A 73 3.60 18.68 14.51
C PHE A 73 2.83 19.57 15.49
N ARG A 74 1.50 19.58 15.43
CA ARG A 74 0.68 20.32 16.42
C ARG A 74 0.77 19.70 17.81
N LEU A 75 0.84 18.37 17.92
CA LEU A 75 0.86 17.66 19.20
C LEU A 75 2.25 17.65 19.86
N PHE A 76 3.30 17.51 19.07
CA PHE A 76 4.66 17.25 19.59
C PHE A 76 5.68 18.32 19.19
N GLY A 77 5.28 19.32 18.42
CA GLY A 77 6.17 20.32 17.83
C GLY A 77 6.88 19.82 16.56
N THR A 78 7.52 20.74 15.85
CA THR A 78 8.31 20.43 14.64
C THR A 78 9.69 19.92 15.03
N ASN A 79 9.82 18.59 15.14
CA ASN A 79 11.07 17.92 15.50
C ASN A 79 11.15 16.50 14.89
N THR A 80 12.31 15.86 15.05
CA THR A 80 12.57 14.50 14.56
C THR A 80 11.58 13.47 15.12
N PHE A 81 11.18 13.59 16.39
CA PHE A 81 10.22 12.66 16.99
C PHE A 81 8.88 12.72 16.27
N ALA A 82 8.34 13.91 16.01
CA ALA A 82 7.05 14.08 15.33
C ALA A 82 7.04 13.50 13.91
N LEU A 83 8.12 13.68 13.14
CA LEU A 83 8.28 13.09 11.80
C LEU A 83 8.31 11.56 11.86
N VAL A 84 9.18 11.04 12.71
CA VAL A 84 9.49 9.61 12.71
C VAL A 84 8.40 8.81 13.40
N ALA A 85 7.76 9.34 14.45
CA ALA A 85 6.63 8.69 15.11
C ALA A 85 5.45 8.54 14.14
N HIS A 86 5.14 9.59 13.37
CA HIS A 86 4.09 9.55 12.35
C HIS A 86 4.40 8.50 11.26
N LYS A 87 5.63 8.52 10.72
CA LYS A 87 6.07 7.53 9.72
C LYS A 87 6.02 6.09 10.23
N ASN A 88 6.53 5.84 11.44
CA ASN A 88 6.52 4.50 12.04
C ASN A 88 5.10 4.03 12.37
N LEU A 89 4.18 4.94 12.71
CA LEU A 89 2.77 4.59 12.89
C LEU A 89 2.14 4.09 11.58
N TRP A 90 2.41 4.74 10.45
CA TRP A 90 1.97 4.25 9.14
C TRP A 90 2.54 2.86 8.84
N LEU A 91 3.87 2.70 8.95
CA LEU A 91 4.49 1.41 8.68
C LEU A 91 3.96 0.30 9.59
N PHE A 92 3.81 0.56 10.89
CA PHE A 92 3.16 -0.37 11.83
C PHE A 92 1.74 -0.73 11.38
N ALA A 93 0.93 0.27 11.03
CA ALA A 93 -0.44 0.08 10.59
C ALA A 93 -0.53 -0.75 9.29
N ALA A 94 0.44 -0.63 8.37
CA ALA A 94 0.50 -1.46 7.17
C ALA A 94 0.64 -2.95 7.51
N TYR A 95 1.57 -3.31 8.40
CA TYR A 95 1.73 -4.69 8.86
C TYR A 95 0.49 -5.21 9.60
N VAL A 96 -0.11 -4.40 10.47
CA VAL A 96 -1.34 -4.76 11.18
C VAL A 96 -2.50 -4.98 10.22
N ALA A 97 -2.69 -4.10 9.25
CA ALA A 97 -3.75 -4.21 8.25
C ALA A 97 -3.56 -5.43 7.36
N MET A 98 -2.33 -5.69 6.90
CA MET A 98 -2.01 -6.90 6.12
C MET A 98 -2.28 -8.17 6.94
N PHE A 99 -1.82 -8.22 8.19
CA PHE A 99 -2.10 -9.33 9.10
C PHE A 99 -3.60 -9.53 9.29
N ALA A 100 -4.36 -8.46 9.53
CA ALA A 100 -5.80 -8.53 9.71
C ALA A 100 -6.52 -9.03 8.44
N GLY A 101 -6.04 -8.65 7.25
CA GLY A 101 -6.56 -9.13 5.96
C GLY A 101 -6.27 -10.62 5.77
N LEU A 102 -5.01 -11.03 5.92
CA LEU A 102 -4.60 -12.43 5.77
C LEU A 102 -5.27 -13.36 6.79
N ARG A 103 -5.54 -12.89 8.01
CA ARG A 103 -6.28 -13.62 9.04
C ARG A 103 -7.69 -14.05 8.64
N ARG A 104 -8.25 -13.47 7.57
CA ARG A 104 -9.55 -13.88 7.03
C ARG A 104 -9.46 -15.16 6.18
N ILE A 105 -8.28 -15.45 5.64
CA ILE A 105 -8.09 -16.46 4.59
C ILE A 105 -7.10 -17.57 5.00
N VAL A 106 -6.24 -17.30 5.99
CA VAL A 106 -5.24 -18.27 6.50
C VAL A 106 -5.20 -18.30 8.03
N THR A 107 -4.50 -19.30 8.59
CA THR A 107 -4.30 -19.43 10.04
C THR A 107 -3.53 -18.23 10.61
N PRO A 108 -3.66 -17.89 11.92
CA PRO A 108 -2.96 -16.73 12.49
C PRO A 108 -1.44 -16.78 12.32
N GLY A 109 -0.83 -17.97 12.42
CA GLY A 109 0.61 -18.14 12.18
C GLY A 109 1.00 -17.83 10.73
N ALA A 110 0.24 -18.34 9.76
CA ALA A 110 0.46 -18.05 8.35
C ALA A 110 0.21 -16.57 8.01
N ALA A 111 -0.80 -15.95 8.63
CA ALA A 111 -1.07 -14.52 8.48
C ALA A 111 0.08 -13.67 9.04
N ALA A 112 0.64 -14.05 10.19
CA ALA A 112 1.80 -13.37 10.77
C ALA A 112 3.01 -13.48 9.85
N ILE A 113 3.30 -14.68 9.32
CA ILE A 113 4.39 -14.89 8.36
C ILE A 113 4.19 -14.06 7.10
N GLY A 114 2.99 -14.07 6.52
CA GLY A 114 2.69 -13.27 5.31
C GLY A 114 2.76 -11.77 5.57
N ALA A 115 2.31 -11.28 6.72
CA ALA A 115 2.50 -9.88 7.07
C ALA A 115 3.99 -9.55 7.25
N LEU A 116 4.76 -10.41 7.93
CA LEU A 116 6.20 -10.23 8.12
C LEU A 116 6.98 -10.31 6.80
N SER A 117 6.48 -11.02 5.79
CA SER A 117 7.18 -11.14 4.50
C SER A 117 7.36 -9.80 3.79
N LEU A 118 6.59 -8.77 4.17
CA LEU A 118 6.78 -7.40 3.68
C LEU A 118 8.19 -6.86 4.00
N ILE A 119 8.87 -7.38 5.04
CA ILE A 119 10.25 -7.01 5.36
C ILE A 119 11.24 -7.42 4.26
N PHE A 120 10.88 -8.39 3.41
CA PHE A 120 11.72 -8.82 2.30
C PHE A 120 11.56 -7.95 1.06
N LEU A 121 10.74 -6.90 1.11
CA LEU A 121 10.66 -5.86 0.09
C LEU A 121 11.62 -4.72 0.48
N PRO A 122 12.79 -4.56 -0.16
CA PRO A 122 13.78 -3.57 0.29
C PRO A 122 13.24 -2.13 0.27
N ASN A 123 12.39 -1.82 -0.71
CA ASN A 123 11.73 -0.52 -0.81
C ASN A 123 10.77 -0.24 0.37
N PHE A 124 10.31 -1.27 1.07
CA PHE A 124 9.42 -1.15 2.22
C PHE A 124 10.19 -1.22 3.55
N ALA A 125 11.09 -2.21 3.69
CA ALA A 125 11.79 -2.44 4.94
C ALA A 125 12.85 -1.39 5.26
N TRP A 126 13.56 -0.92 4.23
CA TRP A 126 14.66 0.03 4.38
C TRP A 126 14.28 1.41 3.84
N GLU A 127 13.89 1.49 2.57
CA GLU A 127 13.68 2.80 1.94
C GLU A 127 12.50 3.57 2.53
N ALA A 128 11.45 2.90 3.03
CA ALA A 128 10.32 3.57 3.68
C ALA A 128 10.64 4.01 5.12
N GLN A 129 11.66 3.42 5.75
CA GLN A 129 12.17 3.86 7.05
C GLN A 129 13.10 5.06 6.90
N ARG A 130 13.91 5.08 5.85
CA ARG A 130 14.84 6.18 5.54
C ARG A 130 14.10 7.37 4.92
N SER A 131 13.38 7.16 3.83
CA SER A 131 12.69 8.19 3.03
C SER A 131 11.27 7.73 2.65
N ASN A 132 10.62 8.38 1.67
CA ASN A 132 9.36 7.95 1.07
C ASN A 132 8.13 7.99 1.99
N SER A 133 8.01 9.07 2.76
CA SER A 133 6.87 9.36 3.64
C SER A 133 5.49 9.03 3.04
N HIS A 134 5.14 9.58 1.87
CA HIS A 134 3.87 9.27 1.17
C HIS A 134 3.70 7.80 0.78
N THR A 135 4.79 7.12 0.44
CA THR A 135 4.75 5.69 0.10
C THR A 135 4.41 4.86 1.32
N ALA A 136 4.78 5.28 2.54
CA ALA A 136 4.38 4.60 3.78
C ALA A 136 2.86 4.69 4.03
N ALA A 137 2.26 5.87 3.85
CA ALA A 137 0.81 6.02 3.92
C ALA A 137 0.11 5.19 2.84
N MET A 138 0.58 5.27 1.59
CA MET A 138 0.02 4.47 0.50
C MET A 138 0.12 2.97 0.77
N ALA A 139 1.26 2.47 1.24
CA ALA A 139 1.44 1.06 1.55
C ALA A 139 0.45 0.59 2.63
N THR A 140 0.21 1.43 3.64
CA THR A 140 -0.81 1.17 4.65
C THR A 140 -2.19 1.11 4.05
N MET A 141 -2.53 2.07 3.19
CA MET A 141 -3.84 2.11 2.55
C MET A 141 -4.05 0.94 1.59
N VAL A 142 -3.01 0.46 0.90
CA VAL A 142 -3.07 -0.79 0.12
C VAL A 142 -3.39 -1.98 1.02
N CYS A 143 -2.68 -2.14 2.14
CA CYS A 143 -2.92 -3.23 3.09
C CYS A 143 -4.32 -3.14 3.72
N ALA A 144 -4.77 -1.93 4.07
CA ALA A 144 -6.12 -1.67 4.57
C ALA A 144 -7.18 -1.98 3.50
N THR A 145 -6.90 -1.71 2.22
CA THR A 145 -7.81 -2.02 1.11
C THR A 145 -7.95 -3.52 0.91
N VAL A 146 -6.84 -4.27 0.98
CA VAL A 146 -6.87 -5.74 0.97
C VAL A 146 -7.74 -6.25 2.12
N TRP A 147 -7.53 -5.76 3.34
CA TRP A 147 -8.33 -6.12 4.50
C TRP A 147 -9.82 -5.80 4.32
N ALA A 148 -10.15 -4.58 3.89
CA ALA A 148 -11.52 -4.13 3.70
C ALA A 148 -12.22 -4.89 2.55
N PHE A 149 -11.52 -5.16 1.45
CA PHE A 149 -12.03 -5.97 0.35
C PHE A 149 -12.36 -7.39 0.82
N LEU A 150 -11.44 -8.04 1.55
CA LEU A 150 -11.65 -9.38 2.09
C LEU A 150 -12.76 -9.43 3.15
N ARG A 151 -13.15 -8.29 3.75
CA ARG A 151 -14.28 -8.18 4.68
C ARG A 151 -15.65 -8.12 4.00
N LEU A 152 -15.70 -7.87 2.70
CA LEU A 152 -16.96 -7.86 1.94
C LEU A 152 -17.61 -9.25 1.90
N ASP A 153 -16.86 -10.31 2.21
CA ASP A 153 -17.36 -11.68 2.41
C ASP A 153 -18.53 -11.78 3.42
N ARG A 154 -18.60 -10.85 4.39
CA ARG A 154 -19.65 -10.77 5.41
C ARG A 154 -20.98 -10.20 4.90
N GLY A 155 -20.96 -9.48 3.78
CA GLY A 155 -22.15 -8.86 3.19
C GLY A 155 -22.84 -7.76 4.04
N ARG A 156 -22.18 -7.23 5.08
CA ARG A 156 -22.76 -6.18 5.95
C ARG A 156 -22.56 -4.80 5.34
N MET A 157 -23.54 -3.91 5.51
CA MET A 157 -23.44 -2.51 5.05
C MET A 157 -22.17 -1.81 5.59
N ALA A 158 -21.83 -2.05 6.86
CA ALA A 158 -20.62 -1.49 7.46
C ALA A 158 -19.32 -1.88 6.73
N ASP A 159 -19.23 -3.09 6.17
CA ASP A 159 -18.03 -3.53 5.44
C ASP A 159 -17.91 -2.80 4.08
N TRP A 160 -19.03 -2.48 3.42
CA TRP A 160 -19.06 -1.64 2.21
C TRP A 160 -18.67 -0.19 2.49
N VAL A 161 -19.20 0.40 3.57
CA VAL A 161 -18.84 1.76 3.99
C VAL A 161 -17.34 1.83 4.35
N VAL A 162 -16.82 0.87 5.11
CA VAL A 162 -15.39 0.79 5.43
C VAL A 162 -14.55 0.65 4.16
N PHE A 163 -14.98 -0.17 3.19
CA PHE A 163 -14.28 -0.30 1.91
C PHE A 163 -14.23 1.02 1.14
N GLY A 164 -15.36 1.74 1.05
CA GLY A 164 -15.41 3.07 0.42
C GLY A 164 -14.54 4.12 1.13
N LEU A 165 -14.57 4.16 2.47
CA LEU A 165 -13.72 5.04 3.27
C LEU A 165 -12.23 4.77 3.02
N VAL A 166 -11.84 3.50 3.04
CA VAL A 166 -10.45 3.08 2.82
C VAL A 166 -10.01 3.40 1.39
N ILE A 167 -10.88 3.22 0.38
CA ILE A 167 -10.56 3.63 -0.99
C ILE A 167 -10.38 5.14 -1.11
N GLY A 168 -11.31 5.92 -0.55
CA GLY A 168 -11.25 7.38 -0.59
C GLY A 168 -9.98 7.92 0.06
N LEU A 169 -9.69 7.49 1.30
CA LEU A 169 -8.45 7.86 1.98
C LEU A 169 -7.22 7.36 1.23
N GLY A 170 -7.27 6.15 0.66
CA GLY A 170 -6.17 5.61 -0.13
C GLY A 170 -5.88 6.46 -1.36
N GLY A 171 -6.92 6.95 -2.05
CA GLY A 171 -6.77 7.89 -3.16
C GLY A 171 -6.07 9.19 -2.76
N LEU A 172 -6.20 9.60 -1.49
CA LEU A 172 -5.54 10.76 -0.92
C LEU A 172 -4.11 10.47 -0.40
N SER A 173 -3.59 9.25 -0.53
CA SER A 173 -2.25 8.90 -0.03
C SER A 173 -1.14 9.11 -1.06
N LYS A 174 -1.37 8.69 -2.31
CA LYS A 174 -0.42 8.75 -3.43
C LYS A 174 -1.10 8.38 -4.74
N ALA A 175 -0.69 8.98 -5.86
CA ALA A 175 -1.33 8.72 -7.17
C ALA A 175 -1.31 7.23 -7.60
N ASN A 176 -0.20 6.52 -7.37
CA ASN A 176 -0.07 5.11 -7.77
C ASN A 176 -0.86 4.13 -6.87
N TYR A 177 -1.51 4.61 -5.81
CA TYR A 177 -2.49 3.82 -5.05
C TYR A 177 -3.64 3.33 -5.94
N TRP A 178 -4.05 4.12 -6.93
CA TRP A 178 -5.18 3.83 -7.82
C TRP A 178 -5.01 2.57 -8.68
N LEU A 179 -3.84 1.94 -8.67
CA LEU A 179 -3.64 0.60 -9.25
C LEU A 179 -4.42 -0.48 -8.47
N VAL A 180 -4.65 -0.30 -7.17
CA VAL A 180 -5.09 -1.39 -6.27
C VAL A 180 -6.59 -1.67 -6.29
N PRO A 181 -7.49 -0.68 -6.06
CA PRO A 181 -8.93 -0.94 -6.11
C PRO A 181 -9.41 -1.61 -7.41
N PRO A 182 -9.06 -1.12 -8.63
CA PRO A 182 -9.47 -1.77 -9.86
C PRO A 182 -8.83 -3.16 -10.01
N ALA A 183 -7.58 -3.36 -9.60
CA ALA A 183 -6.93 -4.66 -9.68
C ALA A 183 -7.63 -5.72 -8.79
N LEU A 184 -8.04 -5.36 -7.58
CA LEU A 184 -8.79 -6.25 -6.69
C LEU A 184 -10.18 -6.57 -7.23
N ILE A 185 -10.90 -5.56 -7.73
CA ILE A 185 -12.24 -5.75 -8.32
C ILE A 185 -12.13 -6.65 -9.56
N LEU A 186 -11.23 -6.33 -10.49
CA LEU A 186 -11.02 -7.14 -11.71
C LEU A 186 -10.58 -8.57 -11.37
N ALA A 187 -9.68 -8.75 -10.40
CA ALA A 187 -9.29 -10.08 -9.92
C ALA A 187 -10.47 -10.84 -9.33
N GLY A 188 -11.30 -10.18 -8.52
CA GLY A 188 -12.53 -10.77 -7.97
C GLY A 188 -13.53 -11.17 -9.05
N LEU A 189 -13.68 -10.38 -10.11
CA LEU A 189 -14.52 -10.73 -11.27
C LEU A 189 -14.02 -11.98 -12.01
N THR A 190 -12.77 -12.40 -11.85
CA THR A 190 -12.28 -13.68 -12.40
C THR A 190 -12.67 -14.91 -11.57
N LEU A 191 -13.19 -14.72 -10.34
CA LEU A 191 -13.53 -15.79 -9.40
C LEU A 191 -15.04 -15.88 -9.21
N ARG A 192 -15.61 -17.07 -9.38
CA ARG A 192 -17.06 -17.32 -9.32
C ARG A 192 -17.68 -16.82 -8.01
N ASP A 193 -17.01 -17.06 -6.88
CA ASP A 193 -17.49 -16.70 -5.54
C ASP A 193 -17.51 -15.19 -5.29
N TRP A 194 -16.67 -14.43 -6.00
CA TRP A 194 -16.55 -12.98 -5.86
C TRP A 194 -17.44 -12.23 -6.85
N ARG A 195 -17.76 -12.78 -8.03
CA ARG A 195 -18.66 -12.16 -9.02
C ARG A 195 -20.01 -11.75 -8.43
N ALA A 196 -20.68 -12.67 -7.73
CA ALA A 196 -21.99 -12.40 -7.14
C ALA A 196 -21.93 -11.28 -6.08
N ARG A 197 -20.82 -11.20 -5.34
CA ARG A 197 -20.60 -10.14 -4.34
C ARG A 197 -20.33 -8.80 -4.99
N LEU A 198 -19.52 -8.77 -6.04
CA LEU A 198 -19.18 -7.54 -6.77
C LEU A 198 -20.36 -7.01 -7.62
N ALA A 199 -21.37 -7.83 -7.88
CA ALA A 199 -22.63 -7.41 -8.49
C ALA A 199 -23.60 -6.74 -7.49
N ASP A 200 -23.29 -6.72 -6.19
CA ASP A 200 -24.10 -6.03 -5.18
C ASP A 200 -24.06 -4.51 -5.42
N PRO A 201 -25.22 -3.82 -5.54
CA PRO A 201 -25.27 -2.37 -5.75
C PRO A 201 -24.59 -1.54 -4.65
N ARG A 202 -24.36 -2.13 -3.47
CA ARG A 202 -23.58 -1.50 -2.39
C ARG A 202 -22.12 -1.25 -2.77
N LEU A 203 -21.59 -1.95 -3.78
CA LEU A 203 -20.29 -1.61 -4.37
C LEU A 203 -20.32 -0.20 -4.96
N ALA A 204 -21.39 0.17 -5.67
CA ALA A 204 -21.53 1.51 -6.22
C ALA A 204 -21.57 2.57 -5.12
N LEU A 205 -22.26 2.30 -4.00
CA LEU A 205 -22.25 3.17 -2.82
C LEU A 205 -20.83 3.35 -2.25
N ALA A 206 -20.06 2.27 -2.13
CA ALA A 206 -18.68 2.33 -1.66
C ALA A 206 -17.79 3.18 -2.59
N LEU A 207 -17.96 3.05 -3.91
CA LEU A 207 -17.23 3.83 -4.91
C LEU A 207 -17.66 5.31 -4.92
N LEU A 208 -18.95 5.60 -4.77
CA LEU A 208 -19.46 6.97 -4.63
C LEU A 208 -18.92 7.64 -3.37
N LEU A 209 -18.86 6.92 -2.25
CA LEU A 209 -18.26 7.41 -1.01
C LEU A 209 -16.77 7.72 -1.20
N ALA A 210 -16.03 6.81 -1.84
CA ALA A 210 -14.62 7.05 -2.16
C ALA A 210 -14.43 8.29 -3.05
N ALA A 211 -15.27 8.46 -4.08
CA ALA A 211 -15.25 9.63 -4.94
C ALA A 211 -15.54 10.91 -4.16
N ALA A 212 -16.54 10.90 -3.27
CA ALA A 212 -16.90 12.05 -2.44
C ALA A 212 -15.75 12.48 -1.51
N ILE A 213 -14.99 11.53 -0.95
CA ILE A 213 -13.82 11.81 -0.10
C ILE A 213 -12.68 12.42 -0.92
N CYS A 214 -12.45 11.90 -2.12
CA CYS A 214 -11.40 12.38 -3.02
C CYS A 214 -11.73 13.73 -3.67
N ALA A 215 -13.02 14.03 -3.87
CA ALA A 215 -13.47 15.15 -4.70
C ALA A 215 -12.91 16.53 -4.28
N PRO A 216 -12.86 16.92 -2.99
CA PRO A 216 -12.33 18.22 -2.61
C PRO A 216 -10.85 18.38 -2.98
N SER A 217 -10.04 17.38 -2.64
CA SER A 217 -8.59 17.39 -2.89
C SER A 217 -8.29 17.36 -4.39
N TYR A 218 -8.87 16.39 -5.10
CA TYR A 218 -8.66 16.29 -6.55
C TYR A 218 -9.24 17.48 -7.30
N GLY A 219 -10.35 18.07 -6.85
CA GLY A 219 -10.90 19.29 -7.42
C GLY A 219 -9.92 20.45 -7.33
N GLN A 220 -9.28 20.67 -6.17
CA GLN A 220 -8.24 21.69 -6.02
C GLN A 220 -6.97 21.38 -6.84
N MET A 221 -6.54 20.11 -6.86
CA MET A 221 -5.38 19.70 -7.66
C MET A 221 -5.63 19.93 -9.17
N LEU A 222 -6.83 19.62 -9.66
CA LEU A 222 -7.19 19.86 -11.05
C LEU A 222 -7.32 21.35 -11.39
N ALA A 223 -7.62 22.21 -10.41
CA ALA A 223 -7.61 23.66 -10.59
C ALA A 223 -6.20 24.25 -10.67
N GLN A 224 -5.18 23.57 -10.11
CA GLN A 224 -3.78 24.02 -10.07
C GLN A 224 -2.80 22.93 -10.53
N PRO A 225 -2.99 22.34 -11.72
CA PRO A 225 -2.36 21.08 -12.08
C PRO A 225 -0.83 21.18 -12.22
N GLN A 226 -0.31 22.34 -12.59
CA GLN A 226 1.14 22.54 -12.72
C GLN A 226 1.87 22.43 -11.36
N MET A 227 1.22 22.84 -10.27
CA MET A 227 1.81 22.75 -8.92
C MET A 227 1.57 21.37 -8.32
N THR A 228 0.37 20.81 -8.49
CA THR A 228 -0.06 19.61 -7.76
C THR A 228 0.20 18.29 -8.46
N PHE A 229 0.49 18.34 -9.76
CA PHE A 229 0.94 17.19 -10.53
C PHE A 229 2.34 17.39 -11.06
N SER A 230 3.17 18.29 -10.52
CA SER A 230 4.52 18.56 -11.01
C SER A 230 5.35 17.28 -11.18
N ASP A 231 5.36 16.40 -10.18
CA ASP A 231 6.02 15.08 -10.25
C ASP A 231 5.49 14.20 -11.40
N THR A 232 4.19 14.30 -11.69
CA THR A 232 3.53 13.52 -12.76
C THR A 232 3.71 14.18 -14.13
N TRP A 233 3.78 15.50 -14.16
CA TRP A 233 3.94 16.34 -15.34
C TRP A 233 5.39 16.36 -15.83
N GLU A 234 6.35 16.14 -14.92
CA GLU A 234 7.73 15.82 -15.28
C GLU A 234 7.82 14.55 -16.14
N PHE A 235 6.94 13.55 -15.94
CA PHE A 235 6.87 12.37 -16.83
C PHE A 235 6.38 12.75 -18.22
N ALA A 236 5.35 13.60 -18.31
CA ALA A 236 4.80 14.07 -19.59
C ALA A 236 5.79 14.97 -20.36
N LYS A 237 6.47 15.90 -19.67
CA LYS A 237 7.49 16.76 -20.28
C LYS A 237 8.76 16.00 -20.67
N GLY A 238 9.27 15.12 -19.80
CA GLY A 238 10.43 14.29 -20.11
C GLY A 238 10.19 13.37 -21.31
N GLY A 239 8.95 12.86 -21.46
CA GLY A 239 8.52 12.08 -22.61
C GLY A 239 8.28 12.87 -23.89
N ALA A 240 7.90 14.15 -23.78
CA ALA A 240 7.69 15.04 -24.92
C ALA A 240 8.98 15.65 -25.48
N LEU A 241 10.03 15.78 -24.66
CA LEU A 241 11.30 16.40 -25.05
C LEU A 241 12.28 15.43 -25.73
N VAL A 242 12.09 14.12 -25.59
CA VAL A 242 12.94 13.09 -26.20
C VAL A 242 12.15 12.38 -27.30
N PRO A 243 12.52 12.52 -28.59
CA PRO A 243 11.84 11.83 -29.67
C PRO A 243 11.92 10.30 -29.52
N GLY A 244 10.78 9.62 -29.61
CA GLY A 244 10.71 8.15 -29.70
C GLY A 244 9.77 7.46 -28.70
N PRO A 245 9.60 6.14 -28.83
CA PRO A 245 8.72 5.34 -27.97
C PRO A 245 9.40 5.00 -26.64
N LEU A 246 9.56 6.02 -25.77
CA LEU A 246 10.20 5.85 -24.46
C LEU A 246 9.51 4.77 -23.62
N TRP A 247 8.21 4.56 -23.80
CA TRP A 247 7.47 3.50 -23.14
C TRP A 247 8.11 2.11 -23.30
N VAL A 248 8.83 1.82 -24.40
CA VAL A 248 9.55 0.53 -24.55
C VAL A 248 10.62 0.39 -23.47
N THR A 249 11.44 1.43 -23.28
CA THR A 249 12.42 1.47 -22.20
C THR A 249 11.74 1.47 -20.83
N GLY A 250 10.60 2.16 -20.69
CA GLY A 250 9.77 2.12 -19.49
C GLY A 250 9.29 0.72 -19.13
N LEU A 251 8.81 -0.06 -20.10
CA LEU A 251 8.36 -1.43 -19.90
C LEU A 251 9.53 -2.36 -19.50
N LEU A 252 10.70 -2.22 -20.14
CA LEU A 252 11.90 -2.95 -19.74
C LEU A 252 12.33 -2.58 -18.31
N ARG A 253 12.27 -1.29 -17.95
CA ARG A 253 12.55 -0.81 -16.59
C ARG A 253 11.52 -1.32 -15.59
N LEU A 254 10.23 -1.36 -15.94
CA LEU A 254 9.19 -1.94 -15.11
C LEU A 254 9.46 -3.42 -14.83
N GLY A 255 9.75 -4.21 -15.87
CA GLY A 255 10.06 -5.63 -15.75
C GLY A 255 11.31 -5.89 -14.90
N THR A 256 12.39 -5.14 -15.13
CA THR A 256 13.62 -5.25 -14.33
C THR A 256 13.40 -4.86 -12.87
N GLN A 257 12.66 -3.80 -12.58
CA GLN A 257 12.37 -3.38 -11.21
C GLN A 257 11.47 -4.39 -10.47
N LEU A 258 10.48 -4.99 -11.16
CA LEU A 258 9.69 -6.09 -10.60
C LEU A 258 10.58 -7.30 -10.29
N ALA A 259 11.45 -7.69 -11.22
CA ALA A 259 12.36 -8.82 -11.04
C ALA A 259 13.29 -8.61 -9.85
N VAL A 260 13.92 -7.43 -9.74
CA VAL A 260 14.79 -7.07 -8.62
C VAL A 260 14.03 -7.07 -7.29
N ALA A 261 12.85 -6.47 -7.25
CA ALA A 261 12.06 -6.41 -6.03
C ALA A 261 11.56 -7.78 -5.55
N LEU A 262 11.31 -8.71 -6.48
CA LEU A 262 10.85 -10.07 -6.17
C LEU A 262 12.00 -11.08 -5.99
N ALA A 263 13.23 -10.73 -6.37
CA ALA A 263 14.39 -11.63 -6.27
C ALA A 263 14.61 -12.16 -4.84
N LEU A 264 14.68 -11.27 -3.85
CA LEU A 264 14.89 -11.69 -2.46
C LEU A 264 13.73 -12.55 -1.91
N PRO A 265 12.44 -12.14 -2.01
CA PRO A 265 11.33 -12.98 -1.58
C PRO A 265 11.29 -14.36 -2.26
N THR A 266 11.59 -14.42 -3.56
CA THR A 266 11.56 -15.69 -4.32
C THR A 266 12.71 -16.62 -3.96
N ILE A 267 13.92 -16.09 -3.74
CA ILE A 267 15.08 -16.87 -3.27
C ILE A 267 14.78 -17.47 -1.89
N ILE A 268 14.25 -16.66 -0.97
CA ILE A 268 13.90 -17.11 0.39
C ILE A 268 12.83 -18.20 0.33
N LEU A 269 11.75 -17.98 -0.44
CA LEU A 269 10.70 -18.97 -0.60
C LEU A 269 11.23 -20.27 -1.22
N GLY A 270 12.10 -20.18 -2.23
CA GLY A 270 12.75 -21.33 -2.86
C GLY A 270 13.59 -22.13 -1.87
N ALA A 271 14.44 -21.45 -1.09
CA ALA A 271 15.26 -22.08 -0.06
C ALA A 271 14.40 -22.79 1.00
N VAL A 272 13.33 -22.15 1.48
CA VAL A 272 12.38 -22.75 2.43
C VAL A 272 11.70 -23.99 1.83
N CYS A 273 11.29 -23.94 0.56
CA CYS A 273 10.66 -25.08 -0.11
C CYS A 273 11.61 -26.27 -0.25
N VAL A 274 12.88 -26.02 -0.58
CA VAL A 274 13.93 -27.05 -0.67
C VAL A 274 14.20 -27.67 0.70
N ILE A 275 14.43 -26.84 1.73
CA ILE A 275 14.70 -27.30 3.10
C ILE A 275 13.54 -28.11 3.66
N ARG A 276 12.30 -27.64 3.47
CA ARG A 276 11.10 -28.30 4.01
C ARG A 276 10.58 -29.43 3.13
N ARG A 277 11.16 -29.64 1.94
CA ARG A 277 10.67 -30.59 0.91
C ARG A 277 9.17 -30.48 0.65
N ARG A 278 8.66 -29.24 0.60
CA ARG A 278 7.24 -28.94 0.39
C ARG A 278 7.07 -27.94 -0.73
N ARG A 279 6.10 -28.19 -1.60
CA ARG A 279 5.69 -27.21 -2.60
C ARG A 279 4.78 -26.17 -1.97
N PRO A 280 4.88 -24.90 -2.39
CA PRO A 280 3.92 -23.89 -1.96
C PRO A 280 2.54 -24.28 -2.48
N SER A 281 1.57 -24.39 -1.57
CA SER A 281 0.16 -24.56 -1.90
C SER A 281 -0.50 -23.18 -1.86
N THR A 282 -1.16 -22.78 -2.95
CA THR A 282 -1.93 -21.53 -3.02
C THR A 282 -3.41 -21.81 -2.79
N GLY A 283 -3.96 -21.26 -1.72
CA GLY A 283 -5.40 -21.30 -1.48
C GLY A 283 -6.18 -20.46 -2.52
N PRO A 284 -7.49 -20.70 -2.73
CA PRO A 284 -8.31 -19.90 -3.66
C PRO A 284 -8.24 -18.38 -3.39
N ASP A 285 -8.19 -17.98 -2.12
CA ASP A 285 -8.11 -16.57 -1.73
C ASP A 285 -6.69 -15.99 -1.87
N GLU A 286 -5.63 -16.80 -1.76
CA GLU A 286 -4.28 -16.36 -2.10
C GLU A 286 -4.13 -16.15 -3.62
N GLN A 287 -4.85 -16.95 -4.42
CA GLN A 287 -4.91 -16.74 -5.86
C GLN A 287 -5.58 -15.41 -6.23
N LEU A 288 -6.56 -14.94 -5.46
CA LEU A 288 -7.16 -13.62 -5.66
C LEU A 288 -6.08 -12.51 -5.57
N LEU A 289 -5.28 -12.50 -4.51
CA LEU A 289 -4.24 -11.48 -4.30
C LEU A 289 -3.16 -11.53 -5.38
N LEU A 290 -2.78 -12.73 -5.82
CA LEU A 290 -1.80 -12.90 -6.89
C LEU A 290 -2.35 -12.47 -8.26
N ARG A 291 -3.63 -12.75 -8.54
CA ARG A 291 -4.31 -12.22 -9.73
C ARG A 291 -4.40 -10.71 -9.67
N ALA A 292 -4.72 -10.13 -8.51
CA ALA A 292 -4.73 -8.69 -8.32
C ALA A 292 -3.34 -8.08 -8.52
N ALA A 293 -2.27 -8.71 -8.01
CA ALA A 293 -0.90 -8.26 -8.27
C ALA A 293 -0.55 -8.29 -9.77
N ALA A 294 -0.91 -9.36 -10.48
CA ALA A 294 -0.69 -9.47 -11.92
C ALA A 294 -1.48 -8.39 -12.70
N ILE A 295 -2.76 -8.18 -12.35
CA ILE A 295 -3.58 -7.14 -12.97
C ILE A 295 -3.02 -5.75 -12.67
N ALA A 296 -2.59 -5.47 -11.43
CA ALA A 296 -1.97 -4.21 -11.05
C ALA A 296 -0.67 -3.96 -11.84
N ALA A 297 0.14 -5.00 -12.09
CA ALA A 297 1.32 -4.92 -12.94
C ALA A 297 0.96 -4.59 -14.40
N VAL A 298 -0.12 -5.18 -14.94
CA VAL A 298 -0.63 -4.86 -16.28
C VAL A 298 -1.15 -3.41 -16.33
N LEU A 299 -1.90 -2.97 -15.33
CA LEU A 299 -2.36 -1.57 -15.25
C LEU A 299 -1.19 -0.59 -15.19
N ALA A 300 -0.12 -0.92 -14.44
CA ALA A 300 1.09 -0.12 -14.42
C ALA A 300 1.80 -0.09 -15.79
N ALA A 301 1.86 -1.22 -16.50
CA ALA A 301 2.41 -1.28 -17.87
C ALA A 301 1.58 -0.42 -18.84
N VAL A 302 0.25 -0.49 -18.77
CA VAL A 302 -0.64 0.36 -19.56
C VAL A 302 -0.41 1.84 -19.26
N ALA A 303 -0.26 2.22 -17.98
CA ALA A 303 0.05 3.59 -17.61
C ALA A 303 1.40 4.08 -18.17
N VAL A 304 2.43 3.23 -18.17
CA VAL A 304 3.73 3.52 -18.80
C VAL A 304 3.60 3.76 -20.30
N MET A 305 2.79 2.94 -20.98
CA MET A 305 2.52 3.07 -22.42
C MET A 305 1.76 4.36 -22.75
N LEU A 306 0.64 4.61 -22.06
CA LEU A 306 -0.20 5.78 -22.28
C LEU A 306 0.53 7.10 -21.93
N GLY A 307 1.39 7.08 -20.91
CA GLY A 307 2.18 8.24 -20.49
C GLY A 307 3.50 8.43 -21.24
N ASN A 308 3.84 7.55 -22.20
CA ASN A 308 5.16 7.51 -22.87
C ASN A 308 6.35 7.63 -21.90
N VAL A 309 6.31 6.88 -20.79
CA VAL A 309 7.27 7.03 -19.69
C VAL A 309 8.54 6.20 -19.95
N GLY A 310 9.72 6.83 -19.95
CA GLY A 310 11.02 6.16 -20.19
C GLY A 310 11.72 5.58 -18.96
N PHE A 311 11.26 5.91 -17.74
CA PHE A 311 11.88 5.44 -16.51
C PHE A 311 10.85 4.97 -15.49
N VAL A 312 11.20 3.94 -14.72
CA VAL A 312 10.35 3.40 -13.64
C VAL A 312 11.23 3.20 -12.43
N ARG A 313 10.81 3.75 -11.27
CA ARG A 313 11.52 3.59 -10.00
C ARG A 313 10.93 2.43 -9.21
N GLY A 314 11.76 1.65 -8.52
CA GLY A 314 11.31 0.48 -7.74
C GLY A 314 10.19 0.79 -6.73
N ARG A 315 10.27 1.95 -6.05
CA ARG A 315 9.22 2.40 -5.11
C ARG A 315 7.84 2.61 -5.71
N TRP A 316 7.72 2.80 -7.03
CA TRP A 316 6.41 2.96 -7.68
C TRP A 316 5.64 1.65 -7.78
N LEU A 317 6.36 0.52 -7.73
CA LEU A 317 5.79 -0.82 -7.82
C LEU A 317 5.32 -1.36 -6.47
N MET A 318 5.50 -0.59 -5.39
CA MET A 318 5.05 -0.96 -4.05
C MET A 318 3.59 -1.42 -3.98
N PRO A 319 2.59 -0.79 -4.63
CA PRO A 319 1.21 -1.29 -4.61
C PRO A 319 1.09 -2.70 -5.20
N VAL A 320 1.83 -2.98 -6.29
CA VAL A 320 1.86 -4.30 -6.95
C VAL A 320 2.51 -5.34 -6.04
N LEU A 321 3.64 -5.00 -5.44
CA LEU A 321 4.43 -5.89 -4.57
C LEU A 321 3.68 -6.25 -3.29
N LEU A 322 2.93 -5.30 -2.71
CA LEU A 322 2.11 -5.55 -1.52
C LEU A 322 0.95 -6.50 -1.82
N LEU A 323 0.38 -6.46 -3.01
CA LEU A 323 -0.63 -7.44 -3.45
C LEU A 323 -0.03 -8.83 -3.68
N ALA A 324 1.26 -8.94 -3.99
CA ALA A 324 1.94 -10.20 -4.23
C ALA A 324 2.32 -10.97 -2.95
N THR A 325 1.91 -10.48 -1.78
CA THR A 325 2.21 -11.07 -0.47
C THR A 325 1.70 -12.52 -0.35
N ARG A 326 2.53 -13.41 0.21
CA ARG A 326 2.22 -14.83 0.43
C ARG A 326 2.63 -15.26 1.84
N ARG A 327 1.97 -16.30 2.35
CA ARG A 327 2.33 -17.00 3.59
C ARG A 327 3.62 -17.82 3.48
#